data_AF-A0A929GG24-F1
#
_entry.id   AF-A0A929GG24-F1
#
_cell.length_a   1.000
_cell.length_b   1.000
_cell.length_c   1.000
_cell.angle_alpha   90.00
_cell.angle_beta   90.00
_cell.angle_gamma   90.00
#
_symmetry.space_group_name_H-M   'P 1'
#
loop_
_entity.id
_entity.type
_entity.pdbx_description
1 polymer ?
#
loop_
_entity_poly.entity_id
_entity_poly.type
_entity_poly.pdbx_seq_one_letter_code
_entity_poly.pdbx_strand_id
1 'polypeptide(L)'
;MLGKIKKFFKSVGPGFIIASVVLGPGSITVASRIGSENGYAFLWVIVLAAISMAVYTSMGARFGVLHDKSILQAITDTYGRWFAVLIGISAFMAASSFQ
;
A
#
# COMPACT_ATOMS: atom_id res chain seq x y z
N MET A 1 -21.22 -18.22 18.61
CA MET A 1 -20.03 -17.40 18.92
C MET A 1 -18.81 -17.77 18.06
N LEU A 2 -18.47 -19.06 17.89
CA LEU A 2 -17.34 -19.53 17.05
C LEU A 2 -17.37 -19.06 15.58
N GLY A 3 -18.55 -18.94 14.97
CA GLY A 3 -18.66 -18.50 13.56
C GLY A 3 -18.17 -17.07 13.29
N LYS A 4 -18.32 -16.15 14.25
CA LYS A 4 -17.81 -14.77 14.14
C LYS A 4 -16.28 -14.72 14.17
N ILE A 5 -15.66 -15.53 15.04
CA ILE A 5 -14.19 -15.63 15.15
C ILE A 5 -13.57 -16.20 13.87
N LYS A 6 -14.18 -17.25 13.29
CA LYS A 6 -13.70 -17.84 12.02
C LYS A 6 -13.81 -16.84 10.85
N LYS A 7 -14.85 -16.01 10.83
CA LYS A 7 -15.04 -14.97 9.81
C LYS A 7 -14.05 -13.81 9.99
N PHE A 8 -13.74 -13.45 11.24
CA PHE A 8 -12.73 -12.46 11.58
C PHE A 8 -11.34 -12.90 11.10
N PHE A 9 -10.91 -14.13 11.41
CA PHE A 9 -9.62 -14.65 10.94
C PHE A 9 -9.49 -14.70 9.41
N LYS A 10 -10.58 -15.03 8.68
CA LYS A 10 -10.58 -14.95 7.22
C LYS A 10 -10.41 -13.52 6.69
N SER A 11 -10.97 -12.52 7.38
CA SER A 11 -10.87 -11.11 6.98
C SER A 11 -9.50 -10.49 7.27
N VAL A 12 -8.73 -11.08 8.18
CA VAL A 12 -7.42 -10.59 8.60
C VAL A 12 -6.33 -10.93 7.57
N GLY A 13 -6.48 -12.04 6.84
CA GLY A 13 -5.51 -12.51 5.83
C GLY A 13 -5.10 -11.45 4.79
N PRO A 14 -6.06 -10.81 4.08
CA PRO A 14 -5.73 -9.76 3.11
C PRO A 14 -4.98 -8.57 3.71
N GLY A 15 -5.32 -8.19 4.96
CA GLY A 15 -4.64 -7.11 5.67
C GLY A 15 -3.17 -7.42 5.95
N PHE A 16 -2.87 -8.66 6.36
CA PHE A 16 -1.48 -9.10 6.54
C PHE A 16 -0.71 -9.11 5.22
N ILE A 17 -1.31 -9.59 4.13
CA ILE A 17 -0.65 -9.60 2.80
C ILE A 17 -0.25 -8.19 2.39
N ILE A 18 -1.15 -7.21 2.56
CA ILE A 18 -0.87 -5.81 2.23
C ILE A 18 0.23 -5.25 3.14
N ALA A 19 0.18 -5.51 4.45
CA ALA A 19 1.20 -5.07 5.39
C ALA A 19 2.61 -5.61 5.04
N SER A 20 2.70 -6.88 4.65
CA SER A 20 3.96 -7.52 4.23
C SER A 20 4.55 -6.89 2.98
N VAL A 21 3.73 -6.51 2.00
CA VAL A 21 4.18 -5.85 0.76
C VAL A 21 4.72 -4.44 1.03
N VAL A 22 4.17 -3.76 2.04
CA VAL A 22 4.49 -2.36 2.35
C VAL A 22 5.75 -2.24 3.19
N LEU A 23 5.97 -3.18 4.11
CA LEU A 23 7.18 -3.28 4.93
C LEU A 23 8.28 -4.04 4.17
N GLY A 24 8.76 -3.45 3.08
CA GLY A 24 9.89 -3.98 2.30
C GLY A 24 11.26 -3.70 2.95
N PRO A 25 12.32 -4.42 2.52
CA PRO A 25 13.68 -4.24 3.04
C PRO A 25 14.22 -2.82 2.82
N GLY A 26 13.84 -2.17 1.70
CA GLY A 26 14.18 -0.77 1.41
C GLY A 26 13.63 0.20 2.47
N SER A 27 12.34 0.11 2.79
CA SER A 27 11.69 0.93 3.82
C SER A 27 12.36 0.77 5.19
N ILE A 28 12.70 -0.47 5.57
CA ILE A 28 13.35 -0.77 6.85
C ILE A 28 14.78 -0.19 6.88
N THR A 29 15.52 -0.28 5.78
CA THR A 29 16.88 0.25 5.67
C THR A 29 16.89 1.78 5.78
N VAL A 30 15.99 2.45 5.06
CA VAL A 30 15.86 3.92 5.10
C VAL A 30 15.44 4.38 6.49
N ALA A 31 14.43 3.74 7.10
CA ALA A 31 14.01 4.08 8.47
C ALA A 31 15.14 3.89 9.49
N SER A 32 15.91 2.80 9.37
CA SER A 32 17.06 2.53 10.24
C SER A 32 18.16 3.57 10.07
N ARG A 33 18.47 3.95 8.82
CA ARG A 33 19.46 4.99 8.53
C ARG A 33 19.05 6.33 9.13
N ILE A 34 17.81 6.77 8.87
CA ILE A 34 17.27 8.03 9.41
C ILE A 34 17.27 8.01 10.95
N GLY A 35 16.90 6.88 11.55
CA GLY A 35 16.94 6.70 13.01
C GLY A 35 18.37 6.76 13.58
N SER A 36 19.36 6.23 12.86
CA SER A 36 20.76 6.31 13.28
C SER A 36 21.36 7.72 13.15
N GLU A 37 20.97 8.47 12.12
CA GLU A 37 21.49 9.81 11.85
C GLU A 37 20.80 10.89 12.72
N ASN A 38 19.50 10.75 12.95
CA ASN A 38 18.67 11.79 13.56
C ASN A 38 17.99 11.38 14.87
N GLY A 39 18.32 10.21 15.40
CA GLY A 39 17.71 9.67 16.62
C GLY A 39 16.18 9.60 16.53
N TYR A 40 15.50 10.11 17.56
CA TYR A 40 14.05 10.03 17.69
C TYR A 40 13.28 11.23 17.10
N ALA A 41 13.96 12.16 16.43
CA ALA A 41 13.34 13.38 15.93
C ALA A 41 12.19 13.14 14.94
N PHE A 42 12.21 12.01 14.21
CA PHE A 42 11.24 11.68 13.15
C PHE A 42 10.16 10.66 13.56
N LEU A 43 10.05 10.30 14.84
CA LEU A 43 9.02 9.35 15.30
C LEU A 43 7.59 9.81 14.95
N TRP A 44 7.34 11.12 14.98
CA TRP A 44 6.03 11.68 14.62
C TRP A 44 5.67 11.44 13.13
N VAL A 45 6.67 11.36 12.26
CA VAL A 45 6.48 11.08 10.83
C VAL A 45 5.98 9.65 10.63
N ILE A 46 6.44 8.70 11.44
CA ILE A 46 5.99 7.30 11.38
C ILE A 46 4.49 7.21 11.71
N VAL A 47 4.03 7.96 12.72
CA VAL A 47 2.62 8.01 13.10
C VAL A 47 1.78 8.59 11.95
N LEU A 48 2.22 9.70 11.36
CA LEU A 48 1.54 10.32 10.23
C LEU A 48 1.52 9.41 8.99
N ALA A 49 2.62 8.71 8.72
CA ALA A 49 2.71 7.71 7.65
C ALA A 49 1.74 6.54 7.90
N ALA A 50 1.63 6.05 9.13
CA ALA A 50 0.70 4.98 9.48
C ALA A 50 -0.77 5.36 9.25
N ILE A 51 -1.17 6.58 9.64
CA ILE A 51 -2.52 7.10 9.39
C ILE A 51 -2.77 7.23 7.88
N SER A 52 -1.81 7.82 7.16
CA SER A 52 -1.91 8.00 5.70
C SER A 52 -2.04 6.65 5.00
N MET A 53 -1.27 5.65 5.43
CA MET A 53 -1.31 4.29 4.91
C MET A 53 -2.63 3.59 5.18
N ALA A 54 -3.21 3.79 6.37
CA ALA A 54 -4.53 3.23 6.71
C ALA A 54 -5.62 3.80 5.80
N VAL A 55 -5.61 5.12 5.56
CA VAL A 55 -6.55 5.77 4.65
C VAL A 55 -6.36 5.26 3.22
N TYR A 56 -5.12 5.26 2.70
CA TYR A 56 -4.80 4.79 1.36
C TYR A 56 -5.24 3.33 1.14
N THR A 57 -4.90 2.45 2.07
CA THR A 57 -5.28 1.02 1.99
C THR A 57 -6.79 0.84 2.02
N SER A 58 -7.49 1.63 2.83
CA SER A 58 -8.96 1.57 2.89
C SER A 58 -9.61 2.00 1.57
N MET A 59 -9.05 2.99 0.87
CA MET A 59 -9.53 3.43 -0.43
C MET A 59 -9.26 2.37 -1.50
N GLY A 60 -8.06 1.79 -1.52
CA GLY A 60 -7.71 0.70 -2.44
C GLY A 60 -8.59 -0.53 -2.23
N ALA A 61 -8.84 -0.92 -0.98
CA ALA A 61 -9.74 -2.02 -0.65
C ALA A 61 -11.19 -1.74 -1.10
N ARG A 62 -11.70 -0.51 -0.86
CA ARG A 62 -13.04 -0.11 -1.34
C ARG A 62 -13.13 -0.16 -2.86
N PHE A 63 -12.12 0.35 -3.55
CA PHE A 63 -12.08 0.31 -5.01
C PHE A 63 -12.10 -1.14 -5.54
N GLY A 64 -11.26 -2.02 -4.98
CA GLY A 64 -11.18 -3.42 -5.41
C GLY A 64 -12.40 -4.27 -5.10
N VAL A 65 -13.23 -3.87 -4.12
CA VAL A 65 -14.50 -4.56 -3.81
C VAL A 65 -15.65 -4.03 -4.67
N LEU A 66 -15.64 -2.75 -5.05
CA LEU A 66 -16.73 -2.10 -5.79
C LEU A 66 -16.59 -2.18 -7.32
N HIS A 67 -15.37 -2.41 -7.83
CA HIS A 67 -15.11 -2.47 -9.27
C HIS A 67 -14.49 -3.79 -9.68
N ASP A 68 -15.06 -4.40 -10.73
CA ASP A 68 -14.52 -5.60 -11.38
C ASP A 68 -13.31 -5.32 -12.28
N LYS A 69 -12.95 -4.04 -12.45
CA LYS A 69 -11.84 -3.59 -13.29
C LYS A 69 -10.64 -3.19 -12.45
N SER A 70 -9.44 -3.41 -12.99
CA SER A 70 -8.22 -2.94 -12.32
C SER A 70 -8.15 -1.41 -12.33
N ILE A 71 -7.38 -0.84 -11.39
CA ILE A 71 -7.17 0.62 -11.31
C ILE A 71 -6.62 1.17 -12.64
N LEU A 72 -5.66 0.46 -13.25
CA LEU A 72 -5.12 0.85 -14.56
C LEU A 72 -6.15 0.80 -15.69
N GLN A 73 -7.09 -0.14 -15.62
CA GLN A 73 -8.16 -0.24 -16.60
C GLN A 73 -9.18 0.89 -16.44
N ALA A 74 -9.52 1.26 -15.20
CA ALA A 74 -10.36 2.44 -14.93
C ALA A 74 -9.69 3.75 -15.41
N ILE A 75 -8.37 3.86 -15.24
CA ILE A 75 -7.58 4.98 -15.79
C ILE A 75 -7.59 4.96 -17.32
N THR A 76 -7.45 3.78 -17.93
CA THR A 76 -7.51 3.61 -19.39
C THR A 76 -8.85 4.09 -19.96
N ASP A 77 -9.95 3.74 -19.30
CA ASP A 77 -11.30 4.10 -19.73
C ASP A 77 -11.56 5.62 -19.62
N THR A 78 -10.91 6.31 -18.69
CA THR A 78 -11.14 7.75 -18.41
C THR A 78 -10.16 8.66 -19.15
N TYR A 79 -8.88 8.28 -19.20
CA TYR A 79 -7.77 9.11 -19.69
C TYR A 79 -7.07 8.54 -20.94
N GLY A 80 -7.49 7.36 -21.40
CA GLY A 80 -6.92 6.70 -22.57
C GLY A 80 -5.72 5.79 -22.25
N ARG A 81 -5.44 4.87 -23.19
CA ARG A 81 -4.47 3.78 -22.97
C ARG A 81 -3.03 4.25 -22.81
N TRP A 82 -2.66 5.36 -23.45
CA TRP A 82 -1.28 5.88 -23.35
C TRP A 82 -0.96 6.37 -21.93
N PHE A 83 -1.88 7.10 -21.29
CA PHE A 83 -1.71 7.55 -19.91
C PHE A 83 -1.65 6.38 -18.92
N ALA A 84 -2.48 5.35 -19.11
CA ALA A 84 -2.45 4.16 -18.27
C ALA A 84 -1.12 3.39 -18.39
N VAL A 85 -0.53 3.31 -19.60
CA VAL A 85 0.78 2.69 -19.80
C VAL A 85 1.88 3.50 -19.11
N LEU A 86 1.86 4.84 -19.22
CA LEU A 86 2.82 5.69 -18.51
C LEU A 86 2.76 5.49 -17.00
N ILE A 87 1.55 5.47 -16.42
CA ILE A 87 1.35 5.22 -14.99
C ILE A 87 1.82 3.80 -14.64
N GLY A 88 1.50 2.79 -15.45
CA GLY A 88 1.95 1.42 -15.24
C GLY A 88 3.47 1.28 -15.23
N ILE A 89 4.17 1.90 -16.19
CA ILE A 89 5.64 1.91 -16.24
C ILE A 89 6.21 2.63 -15.02
N SER A 90 5.67 3.79 -14.65
CA SER A 90 6.13 4.51 -13.46
C SER A 90 5.96 3.70 -12.18
N ALA A 91 4.84 2.99 -12.04
CA ALA A 91 4.57 2.13 -10.89
C ALA A 91 5.52 0.93 -10.86
N PHE A 92 5.81 0.34 -12.02
CA PHE A 92 6.77 -0.75 -12.14
C PHE A 92 8.18 -0.31 -11.75
N MET A 93 8.66 0.81 -12.30
CA MET A 93 9.99 1.34 -11.95
C MET A 93 10.10 1.72 -10.47
N ALA A 94 9.04 2.31 -9.89
CA ALA A 94 9.01 2.61 -8.46
C ALA A 94 9.06 1.32 -7.62
N ALA A 95 8.29 0.30 -7.99
CA ALA A 95 8.30 -0.99 -7.30
C ALA A 95 9.67 -1.66 -7.37
N SER A 96 10.32 -1.67 -8.54
CA SER A 96 11.66 -2.23 -8.72
C SER A 96 12.77 -1.45 -8.01
N SER A 97 12.55 -0.16 -7.69
CA SER A 97 13.55 0.65 -7.00
C SER A 97 13.48 0.54 -5.48
N PHE A 98 12.31 0.19 -4.91
CA PHE A 98 12.07 0.23 -3.46
C PHE A 98 11.92 -1.16 -2.81
N GLN A 99 11.60 -2.19 -3.58
CA GLN A 99 11.61 -3.58 -3.13
C GLN A 99 12.96 -4.24 -3.45
#